data_AF-A0A5N5TIH7-F1
#
_entry.id   AF-A0A5N5TIH7-F1
#
_cell.length_a   1.000
_cell.length_b   1.000
_cell.length_c   1.000
_cell.angle_alpha   90.00
_cell.angle_beta   90.00
_cell.angle_gamma   90.00
#
_symmetry.space_group_name_H-M   'P 1'
#
loop_
_entity.id
_entity.type
_entity.pdbx_description
1 polymer ?
#
loop_
_entity_poly.entity_id
_entity_poly.type
_entity_poly.pdbx_seq_one_letter_code
_entity_poly.pdbx_strand_id
1 'polypeptide(L)'
;MYYCRNFGNLRINTKYSIRYFSNKVHLEINPLKCLHDDPVHIKAINLPPGSNVTLVSTIQDTKGNSFIANTHYRSDEYGTLDLLQHPSLDGSYKGLFPMGPIAALHPAPNVFKYQRFINRDVTVPLI
;
A
#
# COMPACT_ATOMS: atom_id res chain seq x y z
N MET A 1 -10.01 -10.50 19.88
CA MET A 1 -9.05 -11.53 19.43
C MET A 1 -9.53 -12.05 18.09
N TYR A 2 -9.21 -11.37 16.97
CA TYR A 2 -9.91 -11.66 15.70
C TYR A 2 -9.01 -11.63 14.46
N TYR A 3 -9.38 -12.49 13.51
CA TYR A 3 -8.58 -13.01 12.41
C TYR A 3 -8.83 -12.26 11.07
N CYS A 4 -7.79 -11.85 10.34
CA CYS A 4 -7.81 -11.64 8.88
C CYS A 4 -7.63 -12.96 8.11
N ARG A 5 -8.44 -13.12 7.06
CA ARG A 5 -8.30 -14.10 5.97
C ARG A 5 -7.86 -13.37 4.69
N ASN A 6 -6.93 -14.00 3.97
CA ASN A 6 -6.58 -13.89 2.54
C ASN A 6 -6.94 -12.61 1.75
N PHE A 7 -5.89 -11.86 1.38
CA PHE A 7 -5.90 -10.91 0.26
C PHE A 7 -5.73 -11.65 -1.06
N GLY A 8 -6.79 -12.30 -1.52
CA GLY A 8 -6.86 -12.85 -2.88
C GLY A 8 -7.99 -12.17 -3.61
N ASN A 9 -7.71 -11.05 -4.30
CA ASN A 9 -8.40 -10.53 -5.50
C ASN A 9 -8.16 -9.02 -5.64
N LEU A 10 -7.05 -8.61 -6.26
CA LEU A 10 -6.95 -7.29 -6.90
C LEU A 10 -6.94 -7.47 -8.42
N ARG A 11 -7.97 -6.93 -9.09
CA ARG A 11 -8.02 -6.74 -10.54
C ARG A 11 -7.63 -5.28 -10.84
N ILE A 12 -6.65 -5.08 -11.71
CA ILE A 12 -6.10 -3.75 -12.05
C ILE A 12 -6.28 -3.49 -13.55
N ASN A 13 -6.65 -2.25 -13.89
CA ASN A 13 -6.66 -1.72 -15.24
C ASN A 13 -5.89 -0.39 -15.24
N THR A 14 -4.86 -0.24 -16.09
CA THR A 14 -4.45 0.99 -16.80
C THR A 14 -3.05 0.88 -17.44
N LYS A 15 -2.85 1.76 -18.43
CA LYS A 15 -1.89 1.82 -19.55
C LYS A 15 -0.40 2.09 -19.25
N TYR A 16 0.10 1.75 -18.06
CA TYR A 16 1.55 1.75 -17.79
C TYR A 16 1.99 0.31 -17.64
N SER A 17 3.17 -0.06 -18.15
CA SER A 17 3.67 -1.43 -18.09
C SER A 17 3.77 -1.87 -16.63
N ILE A 18 2.72 -2.50 -16.11
CA ILE A 18 2.76 -3.25 -14.87
C ILE A 18 3.60 -4.47 -15.23
N ARG A 19 4.92 -4.34 -15.04
CA ARG A 19 5.76 -5.51 -14.91
C ARG A 19 5.31 -6.13 -13.60
N TYR A 20 4.42 -7.11 -13.69
CA TYR A 20 4.29 -8.12 -12.66
C TYR A 20 5.70 -8.68 -12.51
N PHE A 21 6.45 -8.19 -11.53
CA PHE A 21 7.60 -8.97 -11.09
C PHE A 21 7.01 -10.32 -10.73
N SER A 22 7.58 -11.34 -11.36
CA SER A 22 7.24 -12.76 -11.35
C SER A 22 6.76 -13.28 -9.98
N ASN A 23 6.33 -14.55 -9.89
CA ASN A 23 6.05 -15.28 -8.63
C ASN A 23 7.20 -15.31 -7.57
N LYS A 24 8.15 -14.38 -7.63
CA LYS A 24 9.34 -14.22 -6.80
C LYS A 24 9.23 -13.08 -5.78
N VAL A 25 8.49 -11.98 -6.04
CA VAL A 25 8.40 -10.87 -5.06
C VAL A 25 7.63 -11.31 -3.83
N HIS A 26 8.19 -11.07 -2.65
CA HIS A 26 7.58 -11.43 -1.39
C HIS A 26 7.39 -10.18 -0.52
N LEU A 27 6.15 -9.93 -0.09
CA LEU A 27 5.77 -8.81 0.76
C LEU A 27 5.59 -9.30 2.20
N GLU A 28 6.45 -8.80 3.09
CA GLU A 28 6.43 -9.03 4.51
C GLU A 28 5.74 -7.84 5.20
N ILE A 29 4.72 -8.13 6.01
CA ILE A 29 3.97 -7.13 6.77
C ILE A 29 3.90 -7.61 8.21
N ASN A 30 4.36 -6.78 9.15
CA ASN A 30 4.34 -7.09 10.57
C ASN A 30 3.87 -5.89 11.41
N PRO A 31 2.82 -6.04 12.23
CA PRO A 31 1.95 -7.21 12.33
C PRO A 31 1.02 -7.34 11.11
N LEU A 32 0.59 -8.57 10.79
CA LEU A 32 -0.38 -8.83 9.72
C LEU A 32 -1.80 -8.34 10.04
N LYS A 33 -2.07 -8.05 11.32
CA LYS A 33 -3.36 -7.61 11.85
C LYS A 33 -3.09 -6.63 12.97
N CYS A 34 -3.73 -5.48 12.92
CA CYS A 34 -3.57 -4.44 13.91
C CYS A 34 -4.77 -3.50 13.92
N LEU A 35 -4.78 -2.58 14.87
CA LEU A 35 -5.70 -1.46 14.85
C LEU A 35 -5.25 -0.44 13.78
N HIS A 36 -6.15 0.47 13.42
CA HIS A 36 -5.87 1.46 12.37
C HIS A 36 -4.78 2.48 12.78
N ASP A 37 -4.64 2.71 14.08
CA ASP A 37 -3.67 3.61 14.69
C ASP A 37 -2.35 2.91 15.10
N ASP A 38 -2.29 1.58 14.99
CA ASP A 38 -1.08 0.83 15.28
C ASP A 38 -0.07 0.96 14.12
N PRO A 39 1.24 1.07 14.42
CA PRO A 39 2.26 1.07 13.40
C PRO A 39 2.40 -0.31 12.75
N VAL A 40 2.66 -0.31 11.44
CA VAL A 40 2.92 -1.52 10.67
C VAL A 40 4.27 -1.38 9.96
N HIS A 41 5.08 -2.43 10.04
CA HIS A 41 6.30 -2.56 9.27
C HIS A 41 6.00 -3.28 7.96
N ILE A 42 6.30 -2.62 6.84
CA ILE A 42 6.15 -3.17 5.49
C ILE A 42 7.53 -3.30 4.87
N LYS A 43 7.82 -4.49 4.36
CA LYS A 43 9.05 -4.82 3.65
C LYS A 43 8.75 -5.69 2.44
N ALA A 44 9.39 -5.43 1.32
CA ALA A 44 9.34 -6.28 0.13
C ALA A 44 10.73 -6.82 -0.16
N ILE A 45 10.83 -8.11 -0.45
CA ILE A 45 12.07 -8.80 -0.80
C ILE A 45 11.93 -9.49 -2.15
N ASN A 46 13.05 -9.97 -2.70
CA ASN A 46 13.12 -10.59 -4.03
C ASN A 46 12.69 -9.67 -5.18
N LEU A 47 12.83 -8.36 -4.99
CA LEU A 47 12.75 -7.39 -6.07
C LEU A 47 14.06 -7.50 -6.88
N PRO A 48 14.09 -7.10 -8.16
CA PRO A 48 15.37 -6.93 -8.83
C PRO A 48 16.20 -5.88 -8.09
N PRO A 49 17.50 -6.13 -7.85
CA PRO A 49 18.38 -5.16 -7.22
C PRO A 49 18.38 -3.78 -7.89
N GLY A 50 18.37 -2.71 -7.10
CA GLY A 50 18.50 -1.33 -7.59
C GLY A 50 17.35 -0.83 -8.47
N SER A 51 16.21 -1.54 -8.51
CA SER A 51 15.10 -1.27 -9.42
C SER A 51 14.08 -0.29 -8.84
N ASN A 52 13.40 0.44 -9.72
CA ASN A 52 12.30 1.31 -9.33
C ASN A 52 11.06 0.47 -9.02
N VAL A 53 10.45 0.73 -7.87
CA VAL A 53 9.31 -0.02 -7.33
C VAL A 53 8.18 0.95 -7.06
N THR A 54 6.96 0.58 -7.45
CA THR A 54 5.76 1.33 -7.06
C THR A 54 4.94 0.47 -6.13
N LEU A 55 4.74 0.95 -4.90
CA LEU A 55 3.82 0.37 -3.94
C LEU A 55 2.48 1.10 -4.05
N VAL A 56 1.43 0.33 -4.33
CA VAL A 56 0.06 0.84 -4.44
C VAL A 56 -0.74 0.29 -3.26
N SER A 57 -1.37 1.18 -2.50
CA SER A 57 -2.35 0.84 -1.47
C SER A 57 -3.73 1.29 -1.90
N THR A 58 -4.74 0.48 -1.64
CA THR A 58 -6.14 0.76 -1.99
C THR A 58 -7.03 0.35 -0.83
N ILE A 59 -8.08 1.13 -0.57
CA ILE A 59 -9.09 0.84 0.45
C ILE A 59 -10.46 1.31 -0.01
N GLN A 60 -11.53 0.69 0.46
CA GLN A 60 -12.89 1.20 0.26
C GLN A 60 -13.50 1.71 1.57
N ASP A 61 -14.20 2.84 1.48
CA ASP A 61 -14.98 3.35 2.60
C ASP A 61 -16.35 2.64 2.70
N THR A 62 -17.09 2.91 3.77
CA THR A 62 -18.43 2.31 3.99
C THR A 62 -19.50 2.71 2.95
N LYS A 63 -19.20 3.68 2.08
CA LYS A 63 -20.07 4.09 0.97
C LYS A 63 -19.61 3.50 -0.37
N GLY A 64 -18.55 2.70 -0.39
CA GLY A 64 -17.96 2.11 -1.59
C GLY A 64 -17.06 3.08 -2.38
N ASN A 65 -16.67 4.22 -1.81
CA ASN A 65 -15.69 5.10 -2.44
C ASN A 65 -14.29 4.51 -2.26
N SER A 66 -13.54 4.40 -3.36
CA SER A 66 -12.15 3.95 -3.32
C SER A 66 -11.19 5.09 -2.99
N PHE A 67 -10.23 4.80 -2.12
CA PHE A 67 -9.09 5.65 -1.82
C PHE A 67 -7.81 4.90 -2.18
N ILE A 68 -6.81 5.63 -2.69
CA ILE A 68 -5.55 5.05 -3.16
C ILE A 68 -4.36 5.86 -2.66
N ALA A 69 -3.21 5.20 -2.56
CA ALA A 69 -1.91 5.83 -2.42
C ALA A 69 -0.92 5.14 -3.34
N ASN A 70 -0.24 5.92 -4.16
CA ASN A 70 0.81 5.45 -5.08
C ASN A 70 2.14 5.98 -4.58
N THR A 71 3.07 5.12 -4.22
CA THR A 71 4.32 5.54 -3.57
C THR A 71 5.50 4.89 -4.28
N HIS A 72 6.48 5.71 -4.64
CA HIS A 72 7.57 5.30 -5.52
C HIS A 72 8.85 5.14 -4.74
N TYR A 73 9.49 3.99 -4.83
CA TYR A 73 10.73 3.66 -4.13
C TYR A 73 11.75 3.06 -5.08
N ARG A 74 12.93 2.78 -4.53
CA ARG A 74 13.97 2.02 -5.19
C ARG A 74 14.41 0.88 -4.27
N SER A 75 14.51 -0.34 -4.79
CA SER A 75 15.09 -1.45 -4.05
C SER A 75 16.59 -1.26 -3.88
N ASP A 76 17.13 -1.85 -2.81
CA ASP A 76 18.56 -1.89 -2.55
C ASP A 76 19.29 -2.90 -3.46
N GLU A 77 20.59 -3.03 -3.25
CA GLU A 77 21.48 -3.95 -3.98
C GLU A 77 21.15 -5.43 -3.75
N TYR A 78 20.39 -5.75 -2.71
CA TYR A 78 19.94 -7.10 -2.38
C TYR A 78 18.52 -7.38 -2.89
N GLY A 79 17.89 -6.42 -3.58
CA GLY A 79 16.51 -6.58 -4.03
C GLY A 79 15.49 -6.47 -2.89
N THR A 80 15.82 -5.70 -1.86
CA THR A 80 14.97 -5.43 -0.70
C THR A 80 14.48 -3.98 -0.72
N LEU A 81 13.26 -3.79 -0.25
CA LEU A 81 12.65 -2.50 0.02
C LEU A 81 12.04 -2.55 1.42
N ASP A 82 12.59 -1.79 2.35
CA ASP A 82 12.11 -1.66 3.72
C ASP A 82 11.63 -0.22 3.97
N LEU A 83 10.33 -0.03 4.26
CA LEU A 83 9.77 1.31 4.43
C LEU A 83 10.27 2.05 5.68
N LEU A 84 10.92 1.37 6.63
CA LEU A 84 11.58 2.01 7.77
C LEU A 84 12.90 2.70 7.38
N GLN A 85 13.48 2.30 6.25
CA GLN A 85 14.83 2.70 5.85
C GLN A 85 14.85 3.42 4.49
N HIS A 86 13.94 3.05 3.60
CA HIS A 86 13.92 3.52 2.23
C HIS A 86 12.84 4.59 2.06
N PRO A 87 13.23 5.86 1.79
CA PRO A 87 12.27 6.93 1.59
C PRO A 87 11.52 6.77 0.27
N SER A 88 10.27 7.22 0.24
CA SER A 88 9.54 7.43 -1.00
C SER A 88 10.21 8.53 -1.80
N LEU A 89 10.53 8.25 -3.06
CA LEU A 89 11.12 9.17 -4.01
C LEU A 89 10.09 10.16 -4.57
N ASP A 90 8.84 9.70 -4.74
CA ASP A 90 7.73 10.48 -5.29
C ASP A 90 6.37 9.77 -5.08
N GLY A 91 5.29 10.40 -5.52
CA GLY A 91 3.93 9.86 -5.52
C GLY A 91 3.01 10.60 -4.55
N SER A 92 2.14 9.87 -3.84
CA SER A 92 1.23 10.42 -2.84
C SER A 92 1.97 11.07 -1.66
N TYR A 93 3.24 10.70 -1.44
CA TYR A 93 4.14 11.40 -0.53
C TYR A 93 5.61 11.19 -0.93
N LYS A 94 6.50 12.04 -0.41
CA LYS A 94 7.95 11.97 -0.60
C LYS A 94 8.67 12.04 0.75
N GLY A 95 9.76 11.29 0.90
CA GLY A 95 10.58 11.22 2.12
C GLY A 95 10.37 9.92 2.90
N LEU A 96 10.95 9.85 4.09
CA LEU A 96 10.87 8.67 4.95
C LEU A 96 9.63 8.75 5.83
N PHE A 97 8.59 8.00 5.46
CA PHE A 97 7.37 7.92 6.24
C PHE A 97 6.78 6.50 6.13
N PRO A 98 7.09 5.60 7.07
CA PRO A 98 6.74 4.18 6.97
C PRO A 98 5.24 3.91 6.79
N MET A 99 4.41 4.71 7.47
CA MET A 99 2.95 4.63 7.38
C MET A 99 2.38 5.36 6.16
N GLY A 100 3.21 5.99 5.33
CA GLY A 100 2.78 6.78 4.17
C GLY A 100 1.86 6.05 3.20
N PRO A 101 2.06 4.75 2.87
CA PRO A 101 1.10 4.01 2.04
C PRO A 101 -0.32 3.92 2.61
N ILE A 102 -0.47 4.01 3.93
CA ILE A 102 -1.77 3.95 4.63
C ILE A 102 -2.27 5.37 4.94
N ALA A 103 -1.40 6.26 5.39
CA ALA A 103 -1.76 7.60 5.86
C ALA A 103 -1.93 8.63 4.72
N ALA A 104 -1.27 8.44 3.58
CA ALA A 104 -1.34 9.35 2.43
C ALA A 104 -2.41 8.95 1.40
N LEU A 105 -3.40 8.16 1.81
CA LEU A 105 -4.54 7.80 0.99
C LEU A 105 -5.33 9.05 0.58
N HIS A 106 -5.66 9.12 -0.71
CA HIS A 106 -6.49 10.17 -1.26
C HIS A 106 -7.60 9.56 -2.13
N PRO A 107 -8.69 10.30 -2.42
CA PRO A 107 -9.73 9.82 -3.31
C PRO A 107 -9.15 9.30 -4.63
N ALA A 108 -9.61 8.12 -5.06
CA ALA A 108 -9.25 7.56 -6.36
C ALA A 108 -9.71 8.48 -7.51
N PRO A 109 -9.14 8.37 -8.73
CA PRO A 109 -9.49 9.26 -9.84
C PRO A 109 -10.97 9.29 -10.24
N ASN A 110 -11.72 8.24 -9.92
CA ASN A 110 -13.16 8.12 -10.17
C ASN A 110 -14.04 8.61 -8.99
N VAL A 111 -13.44 9.06 -7.89
CA VAL A 111 -14.12 9.59 -6.71
C VAL A 111 -13.94 11.11 -6.69
N PHE A 112 -14.91 11.83 -6.11
CA PHE A 112 -14.81 13.28 -5.96
C PHE A 112 -13.52 13.66 -5.20
N LYS A 113 -12.75 14.61 -5.76
CA LYS A 113 -11.39 14.96 -5.30
C LYS A 113 -11.28 15.30 -3.80
N TYR A 114 -12.33 15.85 -3.21
CA TYR A 114 -12.37 16.25 -1.79
C TYR A 114 -13.24 15.33 -0.94
N GLN A 115 -13.52 14.11 -1.43
CA GLN A 115 -14.28 13.11 -0.70
C GLN A 115 -13.54 12.75 0.60
N ARG A 116 -14.23 12.89 1.73
CA ARG A 116 -13.71 12.45 3.02
C ARG A 116 -13.88 10.94 3.15
N PHE A 117 -12.85 10.28 3.68
CA PHE A 117 -12.93 8.87 4.07
C PHE A 117 -13.90 8.71 5.25
N ILE A 118 -14.81 7.73 5.16
CA ILE A 118 -15.84 7.49 6.17
C ILE A 118 -15.85 6.00 6.55
N ASN A 119 -15.47 5.72 7.79
CA ASN A 119 -15.75 4.46 8.45
C ASN A 119 -16.80 4.67 9.55
N ARG A 120 -17.94 3.96 9.46
CA ARG A 120 -19.03 4.04 10.45
C ARG A 120 -19.14 2.79 11.30
N ASP A 121 -18.83 1.63 10.73
CA ASP A 121 -18.92 0.37 11.44
C ASP A 121 -17.54 -0.02 11.94
N VAL A 122 -17.29 0.24 13.22
CA VAL A 122 -16.02 -0.07 13.87
C VAL A 122 -15.85 -1.57 14.17
N THR A 123 -16.90 -2.38 13.97
CA THR A 123 -16.84 -3.84 14.18
C THR A 123 -16.33 -4.58 12.95
N VAL A 124 -16.31 -3.91 11.79
CA VAL A 124 -15.83 -4.44 10.51
C VAL A 124 -14.46 -3.83 10.19
N PRO A 125 -13.42 -4.65 9.91
CA PRO A 125 -12.11 -4.13 9.53
C PRO A 125 -12.18 -3.45 8.16
N LEU A 126 -11.27 -2.50 7.95
CA LEU A 126 -11.10 -1.85 6.65
C LEU A 126 -10.40 -2.79 5.67
N ILE A 127 -10.85 -2.81 4.41
CA ILE A 127 -10.38 -3.72 3.34
C ILE A 127 -10.10 -2.92 2.07
#